data_AF-A0A383ERJ8-F1
#
_entry.id   AF-A0A383ERJ8-F1
#
_cell.length_a   1.000
_cell.length_b   1.000
_cell.length_c   1.000
_cell.angle_alpha   90.00
_cell.angle_beta   90.00
_cell.angle_gamma   90.00
#
_symmetry.space_group_name_H-M   'P 1'
#
loop_
_entity.id
_entity.type
_entity.pdbx_description
1 polymer ?
#
loop_
_entity_poly.entity_id
_entity_poly.type
_entity_poly.pdbx_seq_one_letter_code
_entity_poly.pdbx_strand_id
1 'polypeptide(L)'
;QDVGSRYYTFIYTLANCMKTCVESNTRMIVCDRPNPINGVTIEGNLVEKEFQSFVGQYPIPNRHGMTIGELAILFNEYFGIKCDLKVIPMEGWERSMWYDQTGLPWVSPSPNMPTLSTATVYPGMCLIEGTLLSEGRGTTIPFEQVGAPYIDAETLAKTLNKENLPGLFFRPQYFKPQFQKWSGTVCGGVQLHITERNKIKPLVTSIALLSSIKKLYPDDFSWRKEAYE
;
A
#
# COMPACT_ATOMS: atom_id res chain seq x y z
N GLN A 1 -10.80 -7.20 6.52
CA GLN A 1 -9.51 -6.68 7.03
C GLN A 1 -8.92 -5.84 5.90
N ASP A 2 -8.76 -4.54 6.08
CA ASP A 2 -7.98 -3.69 5.16
C ASP A 2 -6.49 -3.70 5.54
N VAL A 3 -5.66 -2.90 4.86
CA VAL A 3 -4.20 -2.86 5.04
C VAL A 3 -3.60 -1.51 5.44
N GLY A 4 -4.42 -0.50 5.75
CA GLY A 4 -3.96 0.82 6.16
C GLY A 4 -3.45 1.70 5.01
N SER A 5 -3.80 1.35 3.77
CA SER A 5 -3.36 2.05 2.55
C SER A 5 -4.55 2.57 1.75
N ARG A 6 -4.43 3.80 1.26
CA ARG A 6 -5.45 4.50 0.50
C ARG A 6 -5.94 3.74 -0.73
N TYR A 7 -5.04 3.11 -1.47
CA TYR A 7 -5.35 2.46 -2.74
C TYR A 7 -5.91 1.04 -2.54
N TYR A 8 -6.03 0.57 -1.30
CA TYR A 8 -6.65 -0.71 -0.99
C TYR A 8 -8.16 -0.54 -0.91
N THR A 9 -8.86 -0.97 -1.96
CA THR A 9 -10.22 -0.51 -2.30
C THR A 9 -11.33 -0.90 -1.33
N PHE A 10 -11.07 -1.76 -0.33
CA PHE A 10 -12.08 -2.17 0.66
C PHE A 10 -12.68 -0.99 1.42
N ILE A 11 -11.89 0.05 1.71
CA ILE A 11 -12.37 1.27 2.39
C ILE A 11 -13.33 2.07 1.51
N TYR A 12 -13.19 1.99 0.19
CA TYR A 12 -14.06 2.67 -0.76
C TYR A 12 -15.28 1.82 -1.13
N THR A 13 -15.15 0.50 -1.14
CA THR A 13 -16.31 -0.41 -1.12
C THR A 13 -17.20 -0.11 0.08
N LEU A 14 -16.64 0.06 1.28
CA LEU A 14 -17.38 0.50 2.46
C LEU A 14 -18.13 1.82 2.20
N ALA A 15 -17.43 2.86 1.75
CA ALA A 15 -18.04 4.16 1.49
C ALA A 15 -19.17 4.09 0.46
N ASN A 16 -19.02 3.28 -0.59
CA ASN A 16 -20.07 3.09 -1.60
C ASN A 16 -21.26 2.31 -1.03
N CYS A 17 -21.03 1.25 -0.24
CA CYS A 17 -22.10 0.57 0.47
C CYS A 17 -22.85 1.51 1.44
N MET A 18 -22.15 2.42 2.12
CA MET A 18 -22.78 3.41 3.00
C MET A 18 -23.73 4.33 2.22
N LYS A 19 -23.36 4.76 1.01
CA LYS A 19 -24.24 5.54 0.13
C LYS A 19 -25.49 4.75 -0.27
N THR A 20 -25.32 3.48 -0.65
CA THR A 20 -26.46 2.60 -0.95
C THR A 20 -27.36 2.35 0.26
N CYS A 21 -26.80 2.27 1.47
CA CYS A 21 -27.57 2.19 2.72
C CYS A 21 -28.46 3.42 2.93
N VAL A 22 -27.99 4.62 2.58
CA VAL A 22 -28.83 5.84 2.59
C VAL A 22 -29.99 5.72 1.61
N GLU A 23 -29.69 5.36 0.35
CA GLU A 23 -30.68 5.23 -0.72
C GLU A 23 -31.77 4.20 -0.40
N SER A 24 -31.40 3.15 0.32
CA SER A 24 -32.29 2.04 0.70
C SER A 24 -32.86 2.16 2.12
N ASN A 25 -32.62 3.27 2.83
CA ASN A 25 -33.02 3.47 4.23
C ASN A 25 -32.64 2.29 5.14
N THR A 26 -31.43 1.77 4.94
CA THR A 26 -30.90 0.61 5.66
C THR A 26 -29.76 1.04 6.59
N ARG A 27 -29.79 0.62 7.85
CA ARG A 27 -28.68 0.84 8.78
C ARG A 27 -27.44 0.07 8.36
N MET A 28 -26.27 0.72 8.41
CA MET A 28 -24.99 0.04 8.32
C MET A 28 -24.39 -0.19 9.71
N ILE A 29 -23.93 -1.41 9.97
CA ILE A 29 -23.13 -1.75 11.15
C ILE A 29 -21.71 -2.10 10.70
N VAL A 30 -20.71 -1.39 11.21
CA VAL A 30 -19.30 -1.66 10.96
C VAL A 30 -18.68 -2.29 12.21
N CYS A 31 -18.32 -3.56 12.11
CA CYS A 31 -17.51 -4.23 13.13
C CYS A 31 -16.04 -3.86 12.89
N ASP A 32 -15.50 -3.00 13.74
CA ASP A 32 -14.18 -2.42 13.52
C ASP A 32 -13.06 -3.47 13.61
N ARG A 33 -11.92 -3.18 12.99
CA ARG A 33 -10.75 -4.07 12.91
C ARG A 33 -9.44 -3.28 13.01
N PRO A 34 -8.34 -3.92 13.44
CA PRO A 34 -7.06 -3.24 13.57
C PRO A 34 -6.60 -2.71 12.22
N ASN A 35 -6.06 -1.49 12.20
CA ASN A 35 -5.19 -1.09 11.09
C ASN A 35 -3.87 -1.87 11.24
N PRO A 36 -3.48 -2.71 10.27
CA PRO A 36 -2.37 -3.64 10.46
C PRO A 36 -1.00 -2.96 10.51
N ILE A 37 -0.92 -1.73 10.00
CA ILE A 37 0.27 -0.89 10.01
C ILE A 37 0.11 0.30 10.97
N ASN A 38 -0.57 0.07 12.10
CA ASN A 38 -0.85 1.02 13.18
C ASN A 38 -1.79 2.19 12.81
N GLY A 39 -2.30 2.84 13.85
CA GLY A 39 -3.17 4.02 13.78
C GLY A 39 -2.50 5.33 14.16
N VAL A 40 -1.17 5.40 14.24
CA VAL A 40 -0.45 6.64 14.64
C VAL A 40 0.36 7.25 13.51
N THR A 41 0.87 6.42 12.60
CA THR A 41 1.72 6.88 11.53
C THR A 41 0.89 7.25 10.31
N ILE A 42 1.00 8.50 9.89
CA ILE A 42 0.36 9.04 8.69
C ILE A 42 1.46 9.41 7.69
N GLU A 43 1.27 9.07 6.42
CA GLU A 43 2.23 9.38 5.36
C GLU A 43 1.53 9.64 4.02
N GLY A 44 2.03 10.66 3.30
CA GLY A 44 1.63 10.96 1.94
C GLY A 44 0.70 12.14 1.78
N ASN A 45 0.54 12.56 0.52
CA ASN A 45 -0.32 13.66 0.14
C ASN A 45 -1.79 13.25 0.10
N LEU A 46 -2.70 14.22 0.11
CA LEU A 46 -4.11 13.98 -0.17
C LEU A 46 -4.32 13.79 -1.68
N VAL A 47 -5.35 13.05 -2.07
CA VAL A 47 -5.74 12.93 -3.49
C VAL A 47 -6.32 14.25 -3.96
N GLU A 48 -5.77 14.80 -5.04
CA GLU A 48 -6.33 15.98 -5.70
C GLU A 48 -7.60 15.62 -6.47
N LYS A 49 -8.49 16.59 -6.67
CA LYS A 49 -9.85 16.34 -7.15
C LYS A 49 -9.87 15.65 -8.52
N GLU A 50 -8.96 16.03 -9.40
CA GLU A 50 -8.75 15.49 -10.74
C GLU A 50 -8.22 14.05 -10.75
N PHE A 51 -7.64 13.57 -9.66
CA PHE A 51 -7.12 12.20 -9.53
C PHE A 51 -8.02 11.29 -8.69
N GLN A 52 -9.20 11.76 -8.28
CA GLN A 52 -10.15 10.94 -7.54
C GLN A 52 -10.67 9.80 -8.43
N SER A 53 -10.59 8.59 -7.90
CA SER A 53 -10.97 7.36 -8.58
C SER A 53 -11.32 6.27 -7.56
N PHE A 54 -11.65 5.06 -7.99
CA PHE A 54 -11.93 3.96 -7.06
C PHE A 54 -10.72 3.53 -6.22
N VAL A 55 -9.50 3.89 -6.60
CA VAL A 55 -8.26 3.65 -5.83
C VAL A 55 -7.78 4.90 -5.07
N GLY A 56 -8.65 5.92 -4.96
CA GLY A 56 -8.36 7.20 -4.33
C GLY A 56 -9.60 8.08 -4.21
N GLN A 57 -10.71 7.55 -3.69
CA GLN A 57 -12.03 8.20 -3.81
C GLN A 57 -12.21 9.40 -2.88
N TYR A 58 -11.46 9.46 -1.78
CA TYR A 58 -11.52 10.53 -0.79
C TYR A 58 -10.12 11.10 -0.54
N PRO A 59 -10.01 12.41 -0.21
CA PRO A 59 -8.73 13.06 0.04
C PRO A 59 -8.16 12.64 1.41
N ILE A 60 -7.65 11.42 1.47
CA ILE A 60 -6.93 10.85 2.61
C ILE A 60 -5.45 10.59 2.23
N PRO A 61 -4.53 10.53 3.20
CA PRO A 61 -3.12 10.20 2.94
C PRO A 61 -2.93 8.77 2.44
N ASN A 62 -1.82 8.50 1.75
CA ASN A 62 -1.44 7.18 1.23
C ASN A 62 -1.42 6.11 2.34
N ARG A 63 -0.81 6.40 3.48
CA ARG A 63 -0.97 5.68 4.75
C ARG A 63 -1.83 6.54 5.66
N HIS A 64 -3.10 6.16 5.82
CA HIS A 64 -4.09 7.02 6.48
C HIS A 64 -4.08 6.92 8.01
N GLY A 65 -3.53 5.84 8.59
CA GLY A 65 -3.41 5.70 10.05
C GLY A 65 -4.75 5.63 10.80
N MET A 66 -5.80 5.09 10.16
CA MET A 66 -7.15 4.98 10.73
C MET A 66 -7.66 3.54 10.63
N THR A 67 -8.49 3.11 11.58
CA THR A 67 -9.23 1.85 11.46
C THR A 67 -10.35 1.98 10.42
N ILE A 68 -10.97 0.86 10.03
CA ILE A 68 -12.09 0.89 9.10
C ILE A 68 -13.33 1.56 9.71
N GLY A 69 -13.55 1.41 11.02
CA GLY A 69 -14.62 2.10 11.76
C GLY A 69 -14.38 3.61 11.84
N GLU A 70 -13.14 4.04 12.09
CA GLU A 70 -12.77 5.45 12.07
C GLU A 70 -12.94 6.07 10.67
N LEU A 71 -12.57 5.33 9.62
CA LEU A 71 -12.83 5.75 8.24
C LEU A 71 -14.32 5.84 7.93
N ALA A 72 -15.15 4.89 8.40
CA ALA A 72 -16.59 4.97 8.25
C ALA A 72 -17.15 6.27 8.85
N ILE A 73 -16.71 6.63 10.06
CA ILE A 73 -17.11 7.88 10.72
C ILE A 73 -16.63 9.09 9.92
N LEU A 74 -15.37 9.09 9.45
CA LEU A 74 -14.83 10.16 8.61
C LEU A 74 -15.66 10.35 7.34
N PHE A 75 -15.97 9.27 6.63
CA PHE A 75 -16.80 9.31 5.42
C PHE A 75 -18.22 9.79 5.72
N ASN A 76 -18.79 9.38 6.85
CA ASN A 76 -20.15 9.76 7.24
C ASN A 76 -20.28 11.24 7.62
N GLU A 77 -19.40 11.68 8.51
CA GLU A 77 -19.52 12.98 9.16
C GLU A 77 -18.87 14.09 8.36
N TYR A 78 -17.60 13.91 7.98
CA TYR A 78 -16.81 14.93 7.32
C TYR A 78 -17.09 14.99 5.82
N PHE A 79 -17.17 13.83 5.16
CA PHE A 79 -17.47 13.76 3.72
C PHE A 79 -18.96 13.63 3.41
N GLY A 80 -19.81 13.64 4.44
CA GLY A 80 -21.24 13.87 4.29
C GLY A 80 -22.03 12.73 3.64
N ILE A 81 -21.62 11.46 3.83
CA ILE A 81 -22.46 10.33 3.36
C ILE A 81 -23.80 10.29 4.12
N LYS A 82 -23.82 10.61 5.42
CA LYS A 82 -25.04 10.66 6.25
C LYS A 82 -25.85 9.36 6.30
N CYS A 83 -25.18 8.21 6.29
CA CYS A 83 -25.74 6.89 6.59
C CYS A 83 -26.17 6.79 8.07
N ASP A 84 -27.25 6.06 8.36
CA ASP A 84 -27.50 5.52 9.72
C ASP A 84 -26.40 4.49 10.00
N LEU A 85 -25.34 4.96 10.67
CA LEU A 85 -24.11 4.23 10.90
C LEU A 85 -23.97 3.88 12.37
N LYS A 86 -23.73 2.60 12.65
CA LYS A 86 -23.26 2.12 13.95
C LYS A 86 -21.88 1.47 13.80
N VAL A 87 -20.87 2.06 14.40
CA VAL A 87 -19.57 1.41 14.57
C VAL A 87 -19.55 0.63 15.89
N ILE A 88 -19.11 -0.63 15.83
CA ILE A 88 -18.80 -1.46 16.98
C ILE A 88 -17.27 -1.40 17.17
N PRO A 89 -16.76 -0.64 18.15
CA PRO A 89 -15.32 -0.50 18.36
C PRO A 89 -14.72 -1.81 18.87
N MET A 90 -13.43 -1.99 18.61
CA MET A 90 -12.65 -3.06 19.23
C MET A 90 -12.39 -2.76 20.71
N GLU A 91 -12.16 -3.81 21.48
CA GLU A 91 -11.63 -3.72 22.84
C GLU A 91 -10.14 -4.08 22.84
N GLY A 92 -9.33 -3.39 23.65
CA GLY A 92 -7.90 -3.70 23.84
C GLY A 92 -6.95 -3.31 22.71
N TRP A 93 -7.45 -2.87 21.55
CA TRP A 93 -6.59 -2.32 20.49
C TRP A 93 -6.14 -0.91 20.84
N GLU A 94 -4.83 -0.67 20.82
CA GLU A 94 -4.25 0.66 20.91
C GLU A 94 -3.75 1.12 19.55
N ARG A 95 -3.84 2.43 19.26
CA ARG A 95 -3.42 2.99 17.97
C ARG A 95 -1.95 2.72 17.63
N SER A 96 -1.09 2.54 18.63
CA SER A 96 0.33 2.22 18.46
C SER A 96 0.58 0.77 18.02
N MET A 97 -0.40 -0.13 18.19
CA MET A 97 -0.24 -1.54 17.90
C MET A 97 -0.10 -1.79 16.39
N TRP A 98 0.92 -2.57 16.06
CA TRP A 98 1.01 -3.33 14.82
C TRP A 98 0.14 -4.57 14.91
N TYR A 99 -0.27 -5.12 13.75
CA TYR A 99 -1.17 -6.27 13.71
C TYR A 99 -0.67 -7.48 14.53
N ASP A 100 0.63 -7.77 14.45
CA ASP A 100 1.25 -8.89 15.16
C ASP A 100 1.21 -8.73 16.69
N GLN A 101 1.06 -7.50 17.19
CA GLN A 101 0.91 -7.20 18.61
C GLN A 101 -0.51 -7.44 19.13
N THR A 102 -1.48 -7.62 18.24
CA THR A 102 -2.88 -7.93 18.61
C THR A 102 -3.07 -9.41 18.99
N GLY A 103 -2.11 -10.27 18.67
CA GLY A 103 -2.23 -11.73 18.82
C GLY A 103 -3.16 -12.41 17.81
N LEU A 104 -3.78 -11.66 16.89
CA LEU A 104 -4.65 -12.21 15.85
C LEU A 104 -3.84 -12.85 14.72
N PRO A 105 -4.31 -13.96 14.13
CA PRO A 105 -3.67 -14.55 12.96
C PRO A 105 -3.87 -13.67 11.73
N TRP A 106 -2.80 -13.45 10.96
CA TRP A 106 -2.90 -12.76 9.67
C TRP A 106 -3.53 -13.69 8.64
N VAL A 107 -4.72 -13.33 8.16
CA VAL A 107 -5.36 -13.95 6.99
C VAL A 107 -5.20 -13.01 5.82
N SER A 108 -4.48 -13.45 4.78
CA SER A 108 -4.16 -12.64 3.60
C SER A 108 -5.45 -12.05 3.00
N PRO A 109 -5.63 -10.71 3.00
CA PRO A 109 -6.87 -10.10 2.52
C PRO A 109 -6.98 -10.08 0.98
N SER A 110 -5.89 -10.37 0.27
CA SER A 110 -5.85 -10.60 -1.18
C SER A 110 -4.64 -11.48 -1.54
N PRO A 111 -4.62 -12.11 -2.74
CA PRO A 111 -3.55 -13.05 -3.12
C PRO A 111 -2.13 -12.47 -3.08
N ASN A 112 -1.96 -11.17 -3.39
CA ASN A 112 -0.67 -10.49 -3.37
C ASN A 112 -0.45 -9.65 -2.11
N MET A 113 -1.20 -9.94 -1.04
CA MET A 113 -1.00 -9.39 0.30
C MET A 113 -0.77 -10.53 1.32
N PRO A 114 0.28 -11.34 1.14
CA PRO A 114 0.46 -12.57 1.91
C PRO A 114 0.92 -12.33 3.35
N THR A 115 1.66 -11.25 3.62
CA THR A 115 2.32 -11.04 4.92
C THR A 115 2.14 -9.61 5.46
N LEU A 116 2.41 -9.44 6.76
CA LEU A 116 2.51 -8.12 7.38
C LEU A 116 3.69 -7.29 6.87
N SER A 117 4.77 -7.94 6.41
CA SER A 117 5.89 -7.26 5.75
C SER A 117 5.41 -6.60 4.46
N THR A 118 4.61 -7.33 3.66
CA THR A 118 3.96 -6.79 2.47
C THR A 118 3.08 -5.59 2.83
N ALA A 119 2.21 -5.71 3.84
CA ALA A 119 1.35 -4.61 4.29
C ALA A 119 2.16 -3.38 4.73
N THR A 120 3.31 -3.58 5.38
CA THR A 120 4.19 -2.50 5.86
C THR A 120 4.75 -1.65 4.73
N VAL A 121 5.17 -2.26 3.61
CA VAL A 121 5.75 -1.53 2.47
C VAL A 121 4.73 -1.09 1.43
N TYR A 122 3.54 -1.72 1.40
CA TYR A 122 2.51 -1.50 0.39
C TYR A 122 2.09 -0.03 0.19
N PRO A 123 1.93 0.82 1.23
CA PRO A 123 1.62 2.23 1.03
C PRO A 123 2.61 2.95 0.12
N GLY A 124 3.87 2.54 0.05
CA GLY A 124 4.83 3.07 -0.93
C GLY A 124 4.90 2.22 -2.19
N MET A 125 5.09 0.91 -2.01
CA MET A 125 5.46 0.01 -3.10
C MET A 125 4.34 -0.23 -4.11
N CYS A 126 3.08 0.07 -3.76
CA CYS A 126 2.00 0.08 -4.74
C CYS A 126 2.18 1.16 -5.83
N LEU A 127 2.96 2.22 -5.59
CA LEU A 127 3.26 3.23 -6.62
C LEU A 127 3.97 2.65 -7.84
N ILE A 128 4.67 1.53 -7.67
CA ILE A 128 5.38 0.82 -8.75
C ILE A 128 4.38 0.32 -9.82
N GLU A 129 3.12 0.09 -9.46
CA GLU A 129 2.06 -0.27 -10.40
C GLU A 129 1.81 0.80 -11.48
N GLY A 130 2.09 2.07 -11.18
CA GLY A 130 2.05 3.18 -12.13
C GLY A 130 3.19 3.17 -13.17
N THR A 131 4.07 2.18 -13.12
CA THR A 131 5.23 2.03 -14.01
C THR A 131 5.24 0.66 -14.70
N LEU A 132 6.14 0.49 -15.66
CA LEU A 132 6.43 -0.81 -16.27
C LEU A 132 7.43 -1.66 -15.46
N LEU A 133 7.91 -1.22 -14.29
CA LEU A 133 8.73 -2.05 -13.40
C LEU A 133 7.90 -3.18 -12.79
N SER A 134 8.46 -4.36 -12.56
CA SER A 134 7.79 -5.38 -11.74
C SER A 134 7.86 -4.99 -10.26
N GLU A 135 6.73 -4.98 -9.58
CA GLU A 135 6.59 -4.88 -8.11
C GLU A 135 6.65 -6.25 -7.41
N GLY A 136 7.14 -7.28 -8.11
CA GLY A 136 7.27 -8.63 -7.54
C GLY A 136 5.99 -9.47 -7.56
N ARG A 137 4.88 -8.99 -8.11
CA ARG A 137 3.75 -9.88 -8.47
C ARG A 137 4.25 -10.98 -9.42
N GLY A 138 3.72 -12.18 -9.28
CA GLY A 138 4.25 -13.37 -9.97
C GLY A 138 5.42 -14.04 -9.26
N THR A 139 5.73 -13.64 -8.02
CA THR A 139 6.77 -14.24 -7.17
C THR A 139 6.23 -14.54 -5.77
N THR A 140 7.08 -15.02 -4.86
CA THR A 140 6.70 -15.34 -3.47
C THR A 140 6.76 -14.16 -2.50
N ILE A 141 7.25 -12.99 -2.92
CA ILE A 141 7.42 -11.79 -2.08
C ILE A 141 6.90 -10.52 -2.80
N PRO A 142 5.61 -10.46 -3.18
CA PRO A 142 5.05 -9.31 -3.87
C PRO A 142 5.20 -8.02 -3.03
N PHE A 143 5.43 -6.89 -3.71
CA PHE A 143 5.70 -5.56 -3.15
C PHE A 143 6.95 -5.41 -2.27
N GLU A 144 7.54 -6.52 -1.80
CA GLU A 144 8.79 -6.52 -1.04
C GLU A 144 10.03 -6.54 -1.94
N GLN A 145 9.83 -6.53 -3.26
CA GLN A 145 10.89 -6.39 -4.26
C GLN A 145 10.42 -5.60 -5.49
N VAL A 146 11.38 -5.05 -6.23
CA VAL A 146 11.13 -4.31 -7.47
C VAL A 146 12.28 -4.50 -8.46
N GLY A 147 11.96 -4.56 -9.75
CA GLY A 147 12.97 -4.78 -10.79
C GLY A 147 12.44 -4.74 -12.21
N ALA A 148 13.35 -4.84 -13.17
CA ALA A 148 13.08 -4.95 -14.60
C ALA A 148 14.27 -5.62 -15.31
N PRO A 149 14.12 -6.11 -16.56
CA PRO A 149 15.19 -6.85 -17.25
C PRO A 149 16.45 -6.02 -17.52
N TYR A 150 16.31 -4.71 -17.67
CA TYR A 150 17.41 -3.77 -17.96
C TYR A 150 18.17 -3.31 -16.70
N ILE A 151 17.72 -3.67 -15.50
CA ILE A 151 18.31 -3.18 -14.26
C ILE A 151 19.50 -4.05 -13.84
N ASP A 152 20.65 -3.41 -13.62
CA ASP A 152 21.76 -3.97 -12.85
C ASP A 152 21.45 -3.89 -11.35
N ALA A 153 21.31 -5.06 -10.70
CA ALA A 153 20.86 -5.19 -9.32
C ALA A 153 21.84 -4.55 -8.32
N GLU A 154 23.15 -4.76 -8.52
CA GLU A 154 24.20 -4.26 -7.64
C GLU A 154 24.29 -2.74 -7.68
N THR A 155 24.27 -2.14 -8.88
CA THR A 155 24.29 -0.70 -9.07
C THR A 155 23.06 -0.04 -8.43
N LEU A 156 21.87 -0.61 -8.61
CA LEU A 156 20.66 -0.09 -7.98
C LEU A 156 20.72 -0.20 -6.45
N ALA A 157 21.08 -1.37 -5.90
CA ALA A 157 21.18 -1.57 -4.46
C ALA A 157 22.20 -0.62 -3.82
N LYS A 158 23.39 -0.48 -4.43
CA LYS A 158 24.44 0.44 -3.95
C LYS A 158 23.98 1.90 -4.00
N THR A 159 23.22 2.29 -5.01
CA THR A 159 22.67 3.64 -5.14
C THR A 159 21.65 3.91 -4.04
N LEU A 160 20.68 3.02 -3.85
CA LEU A 160 19.63 3.18 -2.85
C LEU A 160 20.15 3.12 -1.41
N ASN A 161 21.11 2.24 -1.12
CA ASN A 161 21.70 2.16 0.22
C ASN A 161 22.49 3.42 0.60
N LYS A 162 22.99 4.21 -0.37
CA LYS A 162 23.65 5.50 -0.09
C LYS A 162 22.67 6.59 0.36
N GLU A 163 21.37 6.45 0.05
CA GLU A 163 20.33 7.39 0.49
C GLU A 163 20.04 7.28 1.99
N ASN A 164 20.53 6.22 2.68
CA ASN A 164 20.34 5.99 4.11
C ASN A 164 18.86 6.08 4.54
N LEU A 165 17.97 5.50 3.74
CA LEU A 165 16.53 5.51 4.02
C LEU A 165 16.23 4.78 5.33
N PRO A 166 15.35 5.36 6.19
CA PRO A 166 15.19 4.87 7.56
C PRO A 166 14.50 3.50 7.61
N GLY A 167 15.04 2.61 8.44
CA GLY A 167 14.42 1.31 8.77
C GLY A 167 14.42 0.28 7.63
N LEU A 168 15.28 0.45 6.63
CA LEU A 168 15.36 -0.42 5.46
C LEU A 168 16.82 -0.72 5.06
N PHE A 169 16.99 -1.85 4.39
CA PHE A 169 18.18 -2.19 3.62
C PHE A 169 17.76 -2.74 2.25
N PHE A 170 18.44 -2.31 1.17
CA PHE A 170 18.19 -2.81 -0.17
C PHE A 170 19.18 -3.91 -0.52
N ARG A 171 18.69 -5.14 -0.68
CA ARG A 171 19.50 -6.28 -1.12
C ARG A 171 19.39 -6.44 -2.63
N PRO A 172 20.50 -6.51 -3.39
CA PRO A 172 20.43 -6.82 -4.82
C PRO A 172 19.80 -8.21 -5.02
N GLN A 173 18.91 -8.34 -6.00
CA GLN A 173 18.25 -9.60 -6.30
C GLN A 173 17.91 -9.71 -7.79
N TYR A 174 17.98 -10.94 -8.30
CA TYR A 174 17.38 -11.33 -9.57
C TYR A 174 16.15 -12.21 -9.31
N PHE A 175 15.08 -11.98 -10.06
CA PHE A 175 13.85 -12.75 -9.93
C PHE A 175 13.15 -12.85 -11.29
N LYS A 176 12.31 -13.87 -11.47
CA LYS A 176 11.55 -14.11 -12.71
C LYS A 176 10.07 -14.27 -12.36
N PRO A 177 9.24 -13.23 -12.58
CA PRO A 177 7.80 -13.31 -12.39
C PRO A 177 7.17 -14.43 -13.23
N GLN A 178 6.20 -15.13 -12.66
CA GLN A 178 5.41 -16.16 -13.36
C GLN A 178 4.15 -15.61 -14.03
N PHE A 179 3.73 -14.40 -13.67
CA PHE A 179 2.59 -13.69 -14.25
C PHE A 179 2.78 -12.17 -14.10
N GLN A 180 1.90 -11.38 -14.73
CA GLN A 180 1.94 -9.90 -14.73
C GLN A 180 3.23 -9.35 -15.38
N LYS A 181 3.67 -8.15 -14.98
CA LYS A 181 4.80 -7.43 -15.60
C LYS A 181 6.07 -8.28 -15.62
N TRP A 182 6.68 -8.37 -16.81
CA TRP A 182 7.88 -9.17 -17.10
C TRP A 182 7.74 -10.67 -16.84
N SER A 183 6.51 -11.22 -16.94
CA SER A 183 6.28 -12.66 -16.86
C SER A 183 7.22 -13.43 -17.80
N GLY A 184 7.87 -14.47 -17.27
CA GLY A 184 8.79 -15.30 -18.04
C GLY A 184 10.20 -14.72 -18.21
N THR A 185 10.45 -13.47 -17.81
CA THR A 185 11.70 -12.76 -18.03
C THR A 185 12.43 -12.50 -16.70
N VAL A 186 13.76 -12.68 -16.70
CA VAL A 186 14.58 -12.35 -15.53
C VAL A 186 14.66 -10.84 -15.37
N CYS A 187 14.35 -10.36 -14.18
CA CYS A 187 14.49 -8.98 -13.74
C CYS A 187 15.65 -8.88 -12.77
N GLY A 188 16.56 -7.93 -13.00
CA GLY A 188 17.44 -7.44 -11.95
C GLY A 188 16.74 -6.36 -11.14
N GLY A 189 17.12 -6.21 -9.87
CA GLY A 189 16.43 -5.29 -8.98
C GLY A 189 16.89 -5.40 -7.53
N VAL A 190 16.00 -5.00 -6.63
CA VAL A 190 16.26 -5.01 -5.20
C VAL A 190 15.08 -5.60 -4.42
N GLN A 191 15.41 -6.30 -3.34
CA GLN A 191 14.48 -6.64 -2.27
C GLN A 191 14.62 -5.61 -1.14
N LEU A 192 13.48 -5.17 -0.60
CA LEU A 192 13.40 -4.29 0.55
C LEU A 192 13.40 -5.14 1.83
N HIS A 193 14.48 -5.08 2.61
CA HIS A 193 14.56 -5.70 3.93
C HIS A 193 14.19 -4.68 4.99
N ILE A 194 13.08 -4.93 5.71
CA ILE A 194 12.66 -4.09 6.83
C ILE A 194 13.56 -4.38 8.03
N THR A 195 14.40 -3.42 8.41
CA THR A 195 15.30 -3.52 9.57
C THR A 195 14.69 -2.92 10.83
N GLU A 196 13.90 -1.85 10.69
CA GLU A 196 13.19 -1.19 11.79
C GLU A 196 11.83 -0.65 11.33
N ARG A 197 10.76 -1.45 11.46
CA ARG A 197 9.42 -1.12 10.95
C ARG A 197 8.82 0.19 11.47
N ASN A 198 9.23 0.65 12.66
CA ASN A 198 8.74 1.91 13.22
C ASN A 198 9.36 3.15 12.57
N LYS A 199 10.50 3.00 11.90
CA LYS A 199 11.22 4.10 11.24
C LYS A 199 10.94 4.17 9.74
N ILE A 200 10.41 3.10 9.16
CA ILE A 200 10.17 3.02 7.72
C ILE A 200 9.21 4.12 7.26
N LYS A 201 9.53 4.72 6.12
CA LYS A 201 8.70 5.69 5.39
C LYS A 201 8.43 5.14 3.99
N PRO A 202 7.45 4.22 3.83
CA PRO A 202 7.23 3.53 2.57
C PRO A 202 7.09 4.46 1.36
N LEU A 203 6.36 5.57 1.49
CA LEU A 203 6.12 6.46 0.36
C LEU A 203 7.40 7.16 -0.07
N VAL A 204 8.13 7.76 0.89
CA VAL A 204 9.43 8.42 0.61
C VAL A 204 10.41 7.42 0.01
N THR A 205 10.43 6.20 0.54
CA THR A 205 11.27 5.10 0.04
C THR A 205 10.97 4.81 -1.42
N SER A 206 9.71 4.66 -1.80
CA SER A 206 9.32 4.35 -3.18
C SER A 206 9.57 5.51 -4.14
N ILE A 207 9.44 6.77 -3.69
CA ILE A 207 9.81 7.94 -4.50
C ILE A 207 11.32 7.97 -4.76
N ALA A 208 12.14 7.75 -3.73
CA ALA A 208 13.59 7.66 -3.87
C ALA A 208 14.00 6.50 -4.80
N LEU A 209 13.29 5.37 -4.71
CA LEU A 209 13.47 4.22 -5.57
C LEU A 209 13.17 4.54 -7.04
N LEU A 210 11.99 5.09 -7.32
CA LEU A 210 11.58 5.50 -8.67
C LEU A 210 12.52 6.55 -9.26
N SER A 211 12.91 7.55 -8.46
CA SER A 211 13.87 8.59 -8.84
C SER A 211 15.23 7.99 -9.20
N SER A 212 15.74 7.05 -8.40
CA SER A 212 17.03 6.39 -8.64
C SER A 212 17.00 5.54 -9.89
N ILE A 213 15.95 4.73 -10.09
CA ILE A 213 15.80 3.90 -11.30
C ILE A 213 15.70 4.80 -12.54
N LYS A 214 14.87 5.85 -12.51
CA LYS A 214 14.73 6.76 -13.64
C LYS A 214 16.05 7.49 -13.98
N LYS A 215 16.88 7.80 -12.98
CA LYS A 215 18.21 8.42 -13.20
C LYS A 215 19.22 7.44 -13.78
N LEU A 216 19.21 6.19 -13.33
CA LEU A 216 20.15 5.15 -13.77
C LEU A 216 19.78 4.60 -15.16
N TYR A 217 18.50 4.53 -15.47
CA TYR A 217 17.96 3.91 -16.69
C TYR A 217 16.94 4.84 -17.38
N PRO A 218 17.35 6.06 -17.81
CA PRO A 218 16.42 7.07 -18.31
C PRO A 218 15.73 6.68 -19.62
N ASP A 219 16.40 5.89 -20.47
CA ASP A 219 15.89 5.49 -21.78
C ASP A 219 14.96 4.27 -21.69
N ASP A 220 15.11 3.44 -20.66
CA ASP A 220 14.31 2.22 -20.46
C ASP A 220 13.13 2.42 -19.48
N PHE A 221 13.22 3.38 -18.57
CA PHE A 221 12.15 3.65 -17.61
C PHE A 221 10.90 4.18 -18.29
N SER A 222 9.75 3.57 -17.99
CA SER A 222 8.46 3.98 -18.57
C SER A 222 7.33 3.95 -17.54
N TRP A 223 6.51 5.00 -17.57
CA TRP A 223 5.22 5.02 -16.88
C TRP A 223 4.23 4.11 -17.59
N ARG A 224 3.38 3.44 -16.82
CA ARG A 224 2.25 2.70 -17.38
C ARG A 224 1.22 3.71 -17.89
N LYS A 225 0.74 3.52 -19.12
CA LYS A 225 -0.29 4.38 -19.75
C LYS A 225 -1.66 3.72 -19.86
N GLU A 226 -1.70 2.40 -19.69
CA GLU A 226 -2.93 1.61 -19.76
C GLU A 226 -3.59 1.53 -18.38
N ALA A 227 -4.92 1.43 -18.38
CA ALA A 227 -5.69 1.19 -17.16
C ALA A 227 -5.19 -0.07 -16.43
N TYR A 228 -5.22 -0.02 -15.10
CA TYR A 228 -4.92 -1.15 -14.24
C TYR A 228 -6.24 -1.89 -13.99
N GLU A 229 -6.45 -2.98 -14.75
CA GLU A 229 -7.70 -3.76 -14.84
C GLU A 229 -8.93 -2.97 -15.32
#